data_AF-A0A1M6RPF7-F1
#
_entry.id   AF-A0A1M6RPF7-F1
#
_cell.length_a   1.000
_cell.length_b   1.000
_cell.length_c   1.000
_cell.angle_alpha   90.00
_cell.angle_beta   90.00
_cell.angle_gamma   90.00
#
_symmetry.space_group_name_H-M   'P 1'
#
loop_
_entity.id
_entity.type
_entity.pdbx_description
1 polymer ?
#
loop_
_entity_poly.entity_id
_entity_poly.type
_entity_poly.pdbx_seq_one_letter_code
_entity_poly.pdbx_strand_id
1 'polypeptide(L)'
;MLTPLATSVLALLCERPMHPYEMYRLMIKRHEDRVVKLKPGSLYHTMDRLHAAGFVVATGTEREGARPERTTYAITSAGREALGEWVRTALAEPVNEYPRLPVALAEAHHLPRAEVIELLRTRIARVEAGLIEDEAIAGGARACGVPEVYVLDMDFRIETTRAELGWLRRLVSRLENEELTWPNER
;
A
#
# COMPACT_ATOMS: atom_id res chain seq x y z
N MET A 1 -17.85 4.28 -4.67
CA MET A 1 -16.66 3.52 -5.09
C MET A 1 -15.94 3.01 -3.85
N LEU A 2 -15.47 1.76 -3.84
CA LEU A 2 -14.70 1.21 -2.73
C LEU A 2 -13.36 1.94 -2.59
N THR A 3 -12.90 2.10 -1.36
CA THR A 3 -11.52 2.54 -1.09
C THR A 3 -10.58 1.33 -1.12
N PRO A 4 -9.25 1.51 -1.23
CA PRO A 4 -8.31 0.39 -1.11
C PRO A 4 -8.51 -0.43 0.19
N LEU A 5 -8.72 0.26 1.33
CA LEU A 5 -9.00 -0.41 2.60
C LEU A 5 -10.32 -1.20 2.60
N ALA A 6 -11.39 -0.63 2.04
CA ALA A 6 -12.66 -1.34 1.91
C ALA A 6 -12.51 -2.59 1.03
N THR A 7 -11.72 -2.50 -0.03
CA THR A 7 -11.42 -3.61 -0.95
C THR A 7 -10.68 -4.74 -0.23
N SER A 8 -9.59 -4.44 0.50
CA SER A 8 -8.85 -5.44 1.27
C SER A 8 -9.73 -6.11 2.33
N VAL A 9 -10.57 -5.34 3.01
CA VAL A 9 -11.53 -5.88 3.99
C VAL A 9 -12.51 -6.87 3.35
N LEU A 10 -13.09 -6.52 2.20
CA LEU A 10 -13.99 -7.42 1.47
C LEU A 10 -13.25 -8.68 1.00
N ALA A 11 -11.99 -8.56 0.57
CA ALA A 11 -11.16 -9.70 0.17
C ALA A 11 -10.93 -10.67 1.35
N LEU A 12 -10.63 -10.18 2.55
CA LEU A 12 -10.53 -11.03 3.75
C LEU A 12 -11.85 -11.74 4.06
N LEU A 13 -12.97 -11.05 3.90
CA LEU A 13 -14.29 -11.64 4.12
C LEU A 13 -14.71 -12.67 3.07
N CYS A 14 -14.08 -12.69 1.90
CA CYS A 14 -14.22 -13.79 0.94
C CYS A 14 -13.52 -15.07 1.43
N GLU A 15 -12.46 -14.96 2.25
CA GLU A 15 -11.81 -16.14 2.84
C GLU A 15 -12.69 -16.76 3.92
N ARG A 16 -13.28 -15.94 4.80
CA ARG A 16 -14.23 -16.36 5.85
C ARG A 16 -14.84 -15.15 6.57
N PRO A 17 -15.94 -15.34 7.33
CA PRO A 17 -16.41 -14.34 8.28
C PRO A 17 -15.33 -13.99 9.32
N MET A 18 -15.20 -12.70 9.64
CA MET A 18 -14.19 -12.19 10.59
C MET A 18 -14.73 -11.03 11.42
N HIS A 19 -14.16 -10.86 12.61
CA HIS A 19 -14.33 -9.66 13.42
C HIS A 19 -13.32 -8.57 12.96
N PRO A 20 -13.65 -7.25 12.98
CA PRO A 20 -12.73 -6.21 12.51
C PRO A 20 -11.35 -6.23 13.19
N TYR A 21 -11.29 -6.47 14.50
CA TYR A 21 -9.99 -6.65 15.20
C TYR A 21 -9.15 -7.81 14.65
N GLU A 22 -9.79 -8.91 14.25
CA GLU A 22 -9.11 -10.06 13.66
C GLU A 22 -8.57 -9.71 12.27
N MET A 23 -9.37 -9.02 11.45
CA MET A 23 -8.92 -8.50 10.16
C MET A 23 -7.70 -7.60 10.34
N TYR A 24 -7.75 -6.63 11.26
CA TYR A 24 -6.62 -5.74 11.55
C TYR A 24 -5.34 -6.53 11.85
N ARG A 25 -5.43 -7.52 12.76
CA ARG A 25 -4.28 -8.35 13.13
C ARG A 25 -3.76 -9.19 11.97
N LEU A 26 -4.65 -9.71 11.14
CA LEU A 26 -4.28 -10.52 9.99
C LEU A 26 -3.60 -9.67 8.90
N MET A 27 -4.12 -8.48 8.62
CA MET A 27 -3.52 -7.52 7.67
C MET A 27 -2.11 -7.13 8.10
N ILE A 28 -1.90 -6.80 9.38
CA ILE A 28 -0.55 -6.50 9.91
C ILE A 28 0.37 -7.72 9.81
N LYS A 29 -0.13 -8.92 10.13
CA LYS A 29 0.64 -10.17 9.99
C LYS A 29 1.05 -10.44 8.54
N ARG A 30 0.22 -10.04 7.57
CA ARG A 30 0.46 -10.18 6.13
C ARG A 30 1.20 -8.98 5.52
N HIS A 31 1.62 -8.00 6.32
CA HIS A 31 2.26 -6.77 5.86
C HIS A 31 1.43 -5.96 4.84
N GLU A 32 0.09 -6.06 4.91
CA GLU A 32 -0.82 -5.33 4.02
C GLU A 32 -0.81 -3.81 4.28
N ASP A 33 -0.26 -3.38 5.42
CA ASP A 33 -0.02 -1.96 5.73
C ASP A 33 0.98 -1.29 4.78
N ARG A 34 1.69 -2.08 3.95
CA ARG A 34 2.58 -1.59 2.88
C ARG A 34 1.83 -1.22 1.59
N VAL A 35 0.60 -1.72 1.38
CA VAL A 35 -0.22 -1.40 0.21
C VAL A 35 -1.49 -0.62 0.55
N VAL A 36 -1.93 -0.70 1.81
CA VAL A 36 -3.11 0.02 2.29
C VAL A 36 -2.80 0.72 3.60
N LYS A 37 -3.15 2.00 3.70
CA LYS A 37 -3.04 2.76 4.94
C LYS A 37 -3.97 2.17 6.01
N LEU A 38 -3.38 1.44 6.95
CA LEU A 38 -4.12 0.73 7.99
C LEU A 38 -4.02 1.47 9.34
N LYS A 39 -5.17 1.86 9.88
CA LYS A 39 -5.32 2.35 11.26
C LYS A 39 -6.52 1.65 11.90
N PRO A 40 -6.48 1.27 13.19
CA PRO A 40 -7.60 0.59 13.84
C PRO A 40 -8.93 1.33 13.65
N GLY A 41 -8.98 2.64 13.95
CA GLY A 41 -10.20 3.44 13.79
C GLY A 41 -10.70 3.54 12.35
N SER A 42 -9.79 3.58 11.37
CA SER A 42 -10.15 3.59 9.95
C SER A 42 -10.77 2.28 9.50
N LEU A 43 -10.34 1.15 10.07
CA LEU A 43 -10.90 -0.16 9.77
C LEU A 43 -12.34 -0.28 10.29
N TYR A 44 -12.59 0.07 11.57
CA TYR A 44 -13.94 0.04 12.13
C TYR A 44 -14.88 0.96 11.35
N HIS A 45 -14.45 2.20 11.05
CA HIS A 45 -15.26 3.11 10.23
C HIS A 45 -15.52 2.57 8.81
N THR A 46 -14.55 1.86 8.23
CA THR A 46 -14.73 1.21 6.93
C THR A 46 -15.78 0.09 7.02
N MET A 47 -15.75 -0.70 8.08
CA MET A 47 -16.74 -1.75 8.33
C MET A 47 -18.14 -1.19 8.48
N ASP A 48 -18.32 -0.09 9.24
CA ASP A 48 -19.62 0.58 9.39
C ASP A 48 -20.18 1.01 8.03
N ARG A 49 -19.33 1.59 7.17
CA ARG A 49 -19.71 2.02 5.82
C ARG A 49 -20.06 0.85 4.91
N LEU A 50 -19.28 -0.23 4.95
CA LEU A 50 -19.56 -1.44 4.18
C LEU A 50 -20.87 -2.09 4.62
N HIS A 51 -21.16 -2.08 5.93
CA HIS A 51 -22.39 -2.63 6.48
C HIS A 51 -23.60 -1.78 6.09
N ALA A 52 -23.52 -0.46 6.26
CA ALA A 52 -24.56 0.48 5.85
C ALA A 52 -24.85 0.43 4.33
N ALA A 53 -23.83 0.12 3.52
CA ALA A 53 -23.97 -0.08 2.07
C ALA A 53 -24.49 -1.47 1.66
N GLY A 54 -24.74 -2.38 2.62
CA GLY A 54 -25.22 -3.73 2.35
C GLY A 54 -24.18 -4.68 1.74
N PHE A 55 -22.90 -4.31 1.76
CA PHE A 55 -21.81 -5.15 1.25
C PHE A 55 -21.36 -6.22 2.25
N VAL A 56 -21.61 -6.00 3.53
CA VAL A 56 -21.38 -6.99 4.59
C VAL A 56 -22.59 -7.06 5.52
N VAL A 57 -22.78 -8.23 6.14
CA VAL A 57 -23.85 -8.49 7.10
C VAL A 57 -23.25 -9.07 8.38
N ALA A 58 -23.77 -8.66 9.54
CA ALA A 58 -23.41 -9.26 10.81
C ALA A 58 -23.95 -10.70 10.87
N THR A 59 -23.08 -11.67 11.18
CA THR A 59 -23.45 -13.10 11.26
C THR A 59 -23.64 -13.59 12.70
N GLY A 60 -23.41 -12.73 13.70
CA GLY A 60 -23.64 -13.01 15.11
C GLY A 60 -22.66 -12.27 16.02
N THR A 61 -23.01 -12.19 17.31
CA THR A 61 -22.17 -11.70 18.39
C THR A 61 -21.73 -12.87 19.26
N GLU A 62 -20.44 -13.20 19.27
CA GLU A 62 -19.89 -14.10 20.29
C GLU A 62 -19.56 -13.29 21.55
N ARG A 63 -20.13 -13.69 22.69
CA ARG A 63 -19.87 -13.10 24.00
C ARG A 63 -18.94 -14.00 24.79
N GLU A 64 -17.65 -13.72 24.74
CA GLU A 64 -16.64 -14.40 25.58
C GLU A 64 -16.49 -13.65 26.92
N GLY A 65 -17.27 -14.05 27.93
CA GLY A 65 -17.16 -13.51 29.29
C GLY A 65 -17.50 -12.01 29.43
N ALA A 66 -16.67 -11.27 30.19
CA ALA A 66 -16.86 -9.85 30.52
C ALA A 66 -16.33 -8.86 29.45
N ARG A 67 -16.00 -9.35 28.24
CA ARG A 67 -15.51 -8.50 27.14
C ARG A 67 -16.68 -7.92 26.32
N PRO A 68 -16.49 -6.75 25.66
CA PRO A 68 -17.50 -6.19 24.76
C PRO A 68 -17.86 -7.19 23.65
N GLU A 69 -19.11 -7.14 23.19
CA GLU A 69 -19.62 -7.99 22.12
C GLU A 69 -18.74 -7.91 20.87
N ARG A 70 -18.27 -9.07 20.39
CA ARG A 70 -17.54 -9.17 19.12
C ARG A 70 -18.52 -9.50 18.02
N THR A 71 -18.86 -8.50 17.22
CA THR A 71 -19.69 -8.70 16.02
C THR A 71 -18.83 -9.22 14.88
N THR A 72 -19.12 -10.42 14.40
CA THR A 72 -18.50 -11.01 13.21
C THR A 72 -19.30 -10.62 11.98
N TYR A 73 -18.62 -10.31 10.88
CA TYR A 73 -19.23 -9.95 9.62
C TYR A 73 -18.93 -10.98 8.55
N ALA A 74 -19.86 -11.15 7.60
CA ALA A 74 -19.66 -11.89 6.36
C ALA A 74 -19.99 -11.01 5.15
N ILE A 75 -19.32 -11.27 4.03
CA ILE A 75 -19.55 -10.55 2.77
C ILE A 75 -20.81 -11.05 2.05
N THR A 76 -21.62 -10.10 1.56
CA THR A 76 -22.84 -10.37 0.78
C THR A 76 -22.51 -10.65 -0.70
N SER A 77 -23.52 -11.04 -1.49
CA SER A 77 -23.37 -11.12 -2.96
C SER A 77 -22.99 -9.76 -3.55
N ALA A 78 -23.66 -8.69 -3.14
CA ALA A 78 -23.37 -7.33 -3.56
C ALA A 78 -21.94 -6.90 -3.19
N GLY A 79 -21.45 -7.30 -2.01
CA GLY A 79 -20.06 -7.06 -1.61
C GLY A 79 -19.04 -7.77 -2.51
N ARG A 80 -19.29 -9.02 -2.88
CA ARG A 80 -18.43 -9.78 -3.82
C ARG A 80 -18.40 -9.15 -5.20
N GLU A 81 -19.55 -8.70 -5.70
CA GLU A 81 -19.64 -8.02 -6.99
C GLU A 81 -18.88 -6.68 -6.96
N ALA A 82 -19.07 -5.87 -5.92
CA ALA A 82 -18.37 -4.61 -5.74
C ALA A 82 -16.84 -4.78 -5.65
N LEU A 83 -16.37 -5.82 -4.95
CA LEU A 83 -14.96 -6.18 -4.90
C LEU A 83 -14.40 -6.49 -6.30
N GLY A 84 -15.08 -7.38 -7.03
CA GLY A 84 -14.67 -7.78 -8.38
C GLY A 84 -14.65 -6.61 -9.36
N GLU A 85 -15.65 -5.74 -9.31
CA GLU A 85 -15.73 -4.55 -10.16
C GLU A 85 -14.62 -3.55 -9.87
N TRP A 86 -14.30 -3.34 -8.59
CA TRP A 86 -13.20 -2.48 -8.19
C TRP A 86 -11.86 -3.01 -8.73
N VAL A 87 -11.59 -4.31 -8.58
CA VAL A 87 -10.35 -4.94 -9.09
C VAL A 87 -10.28 -4.84 -10.61
N ARG A 88 -11.38 -5.13 -11.32
CA ARG A 88 -11.45 -5.02 -12.78
C ARG A 88 -11.13 -3.59 -13.26
N THR A 89 -11.77 -2.60 -12.63
CA THR A 89 -11.56 -1.19 -12.97
C THR A 89 -10.12 -0.78 -12.71
N ALA A 90 -9.58 -1.08 -11.52
CA ALA A 90 -8.21 -0.71 -11.14
C ALA A 90 -7.13 -1.34 -12.05
N LEU A 91 -7.38 -2.54 -12.56
CA LEU A 91 -6.48 -3.21 -13.51
C LEU A 91 -6.61 -2.67 -14.94
N ALA A 92 -7.82 -2.30 -15.38
CA ALA A 92 -8.08 -1.88 -16.75
C ALA A 92 -7.81 -0.38 -16.97
N GLU A 93 -8.07 0.44 -15.97
CA GLU A 93 -8.06 1.90 -16.08
C GLU A 93 -6.92 2.50 -15.26
N PRO A 94 -5.86 3.04 -15.91
CA PRO A 94 -4.79 3.70 -15.18
C PRO A 94 -5.33 4.98 -14.53
N VAL A 95 -5.23 5.05 -13.21
CA VAL A 95 -5.52 6.27 -12.45
C VAL A 95 -4.21 7.02 -12.24
N ASN A 96 -4.21 8.31 -12.57
CA ASN A 96 -3.07 9.16 -12.27
C ASN A 96 -3.07 9.46 -10.76
N GLU A 97 -2.30 8.68 -10.01
CA GLU A 97 -1.95 9.05 -8.64
C GLU A 97 -1.10 10.33 -8.70
N TYR A 98 -1.23 11.22 -7.71
CA TYR A 98 -0.45 12.46 -7.64
C TYR A 98 0.69 12.31 -6.62
N PRO A 99 1.76 11.54 -6.95
CA PRO A 99 2.88 11.33 -6.04
C PRO A 99 3.67 12.62 -5.82
N ARG A 100 4.25 12.75 -4.63
CA ARG A 100 5.00 13.96 -4.24
C ARG A 100 6.35 14.10 -4.95
N LEU A 101 7.02 12.98 -5.27
CA LEU A 101 8.38 13.00 -5.81
C LEU A 101 8.46 13.71 -7.17
N PRO A 102 7.61 13.43 -8.17
CA PRO A 102 7.66 14.14 -9.45
C PRO A 102 7.51 15.65 -9.30
N VAL A 103 6.62 16.11 -8.40
CA VAL A 103 6.47 17.55 -8.10
C VAL A 103 7.73 18.09 -7.44
N ALA A 104 8.28 17.40 -6.44
CA ALA A 104 9.53 17.83 -5.80
C ALA A 104 10.71 17.90 -6.79
N LEU A 105 10.78 16.99 -7.76
CA LEU A 105 11.79 17.00 -8.82
C LEU A 105 11.57 18.14 -9.81
N ALA A 106 10.32 18.43 -10.19
CA ALA A 106 9.98 19.55 -11.05
C ALA A 106 10.41 20.88 -10.41
N GLU A 107 10.23 21.01 -9.10
CA GLU A 107 10.54 22.23 -8.35
C GLU A 107 11.95 22.24 -7.72
N ALA A 108 12.77 21.21 -7.93
CA ALA A 108 14.08 21.05 -7.28
C ALA A 108 15.03 22.23 -7.55
N HIS A 109 14.88 22.89 -8.70
CA HIS A 109 15.66 24.05 -9.13
C HIS A 109 15.51 25.29 -8.23
N HIS A 110 14.57 25.29 -7.28
CA HIS A 110 14.46 26.33 -6.25
C HIS A 110 15.51 26.21 -5.13
N LEU A 111 16.23 25.08 -5.06
CA LEU A 111 17.29 24.84 -4.07
C LEU A 111 18.69 24.88 -4.72
N PRO A 112 19.77 25.11 -3.96
CA PRO A 112 21.14 24.92 -4.42
C PRO A 112 21.37 23.48 -4.89
N ARG A 113 22.19 23.27 -5.94
CA ARG A 113 22.43 21.92 -6.50
C ARG A 113 22.98 20.97 -5.44
N ALA A 114 23.93 21.45 -4.64
CA ALA A 114 24.54 20.68 -3.55
C ALA A 114 23.50 20.21 -2.51
N GLU A 115 22.53 21.05 -2.17
CA GLU A 115 21.44 20.68 -1.25
C GLU A 115 20.56 19.59 -1.85
N VAL A 116 20.20 19.72 -3.14
CA VAL A 116 19.41 18.69 -3.86
C VAL A 116 20.15 17.35 -3.88
N ILE A 117 21.44 17.33 -4.15
CA ILE A 117 22.26 16.10 -4.14
C ILE A 117 22.17 15.40 -2.78
N GLU A 118 22.38 16.14 -1.68
CA GLU A 118 22.35 15.56 -0.33
C GLU A 118 20.95 15.04 0.07
N LEU A 119 19.89 15.77 -0.29
CA LEU A 119 18.51 15.33 -0.07
C LEU A 119 18.18 14.06 -0.87
N LEU A 120 18.62 13.98 -2.13
CA LEU A 120 18.41 12.81 -2.98
C LEU A 120 19.20 11.60 -2.47
N ARG A 121 20.45 11.78 -2.02
CA ARG A 121 21.25 10.71 -1.36
C ARG A 121 20.56 10.19 -0.11
N THR A 122 20.03 11.09 0.72
CA THR A 122 19.25 10.72 1.92
C THR A 122 18.01 9.92 1.54
N ARG A 123 17.29 10.32 0.48
CA ARG A 123 16.15 9.56 -0.04
C ARG A 123 16.56 8.18 -0.53
N ILE A 124 17.61 8.10 -1.35
CA ILE A 124 18.13 6.84 -1.90
C ILE A 124 18.41 5.84 -0.77
N ALA A 125 19.15 6.24 0.27
CA ALA A 125 19.45 5.37 1.40
C ALA A 125 18.18 4.85 2.11
N ARG A 126 17.15 5.70 2.28
CA ARG A 126 15.87 5.28 2.88
C ARG A 126 15.09 4.32 2.01
N VAL A 127 15.05 4.56 0.70
CA VAL A 127 14.36 3.71 -0.27
C VAL A 127 15.08 2.36 -0.41
N GLU A 128 16.41 2.36 -0.40
CA GLU A 128 17.23 1.14 -0.38
C GLU A 128 16.95 0.27 0.86
N ALA A 129 16.91 0.88 2.04
CA ALA A 129 16.58 0.15 3.27
C ALA A 129 15.18 -0.49 3.20
N GLY A 130 14.18 0.27 2.70
CA GLY A 130 12.82 -0.25 2.51
C GLY A 130 12.73 -1.37 1.47
N LEU A 131 13.53 -1.29 0.40
CA LEU A 131 13.61 -2.34 -0.63
C LEU A 131 14.17 -3.64 -0.06
N ILE A 132 15.22 -3.58 0.77
CA ILE A 132 15.78 -4.77 1.43
C ILE A 132 14.73 -5.46 2.30
N GLU A 133 13.94 -4.69 3.06
CA GLU A 133 12.83 -5.24 3.84
C GLU A 133 11.76 -5.89 2.96
N ASP A 134 11.38 -5.24 1.85
CA ASP A 134 10.40 -5.78 0.90
C ASP A 134 10.86 -7.11 0.29
N GLU A 135 12.12 -7.17 -0.14
CA GLU A 135 12.74 -8.38 -0.69
C GLU A 135 12.79 -9.51 0.34
N ALA A 136 13.10 -9.20 1.60
CA ALA A 136 13.11 -10.16 2.69
C ALA A 136 11.70 -10.72 2.99
N ILE A 137 10.67 -9.86 2.99
CA ILE A 137 9.27 -10.27 3.20
C ILE A 137 8.82 -11.18 2.04
N ALA A 138 9.04 -10.77 0.80
CA ALA A 138 8.67 -11.55 -0.38
C ALA A 138 9.42 -12.90 -0.42
N GLY A 139 10.72 -12.90 -0.10
CA GLY A 139 11.52 -14.11 0.02
C GLY A 139 11.02 -15.06 1.11
N GLY A 140 10.64 -14.51 2.27
CA GLY A 140 10.05 -15.28 3.38
C GLY A 140 8.71 -15.92 3.00
N ALA A 141 7.81 -15.17 2.35
CA ALA A 141 6.54 -15.69 1.88
C ALA A 141 6.73 -16.87 0.90
N ARG A 142 7.63 -16.70 -0.09
CA ARG A 142 7.99 -17.75 -1.04
C ARG A 142 8.60 -18.99 -0.35
N ALA A 143 9.48 -18.79 0.62
CA ALA A 143 10.08 -19.88 1.39
C ALA A 143 9.05 -20.67 2.22
N CYS A 144 7.97 -20.01 2.68
CA CYS A 144 6.83 -20.66 3.33
C CYS A 144 5.84 -21.32 2.36
N GLY A 145 6.13 -21.33 1.05
CA GLY A 145 5.28 -21.96 0.04
C GLY A 145 4.01 -21.17 -0.32
N VAL A 146 3.99 -19.86 -0.04
CA VAL A 146 2.88 -19.00 -0.49
C VAL A 146 2.86 -18.96 -2.02
N PRO A 147 1.73 -19.31 -2.67
CA PRO A 147 1.64 -19.27 -4.14
C PRO A 147 1.89 -17.88 -4.70
N GLU A 148 2.54 -17.81 -5.88
CA GLU A 148 2.97 -16.57 -6.53
C GLU A 148 1.83 -15.56 -6.74
N VAL A 149 0.63 -16.03 -7.05
CA VAL A 149 -0.56 -15.18 -7.24
C VAL A 149 -0.86 -14.29 -6.03
N TYR A 150 -0.44 -14.68 -4.82
CA TYR A 150 -0.66 -13.92 -3.59
C TYR A 150 0.48 -12.96 -3.23
N VAL A 151 1.53 -12.88 -4.04
CA VAL A 151 2.68 -11.96 -3.83
C VAL A 151 2.95 -11.06 -5.05
N LEU A 152 2.06 -11.05 -6.04
CA LEU A 152 2.21 -10.24 -7.26
C LEU A 152 2.38 -8.74 -6.97
N ASP A 153 1.68 -8.22 -5.96
CA ASP A 153 1.79 -6.83 -5.53
C ASP A 153 3.20 -6.52 -4.95
N MET A 154 3.80 -7.49 -4.25
CA MET A 154 5.14 -7.36 -3.69
C MET A 154 6.17 -7.29 -4.82
N ASP A 155 6.07 -8.18 -5.80
CA ASP A 155 6.98 -8.21 -6.95
C ASP A 155 6.89 -6.91 -7.76
N PHE A 156 5.67 -6.45 -8.06
CA PHE A 156 5.46 -5.18 -8.74
C PHE A 156 6.08 -4.00 -7.99
N ARG A 157 5.90 -3.94 -6.66
CA ARG A 157 6.47 -2.88 -5.81
C ARG A 157 7.99 -2.93 -5.79
N ILE A 158 8.58 -4.12 -5.66
CA ILE A 158 10.04 -4.32 -5.65
C ILE A 158 10.65 -3.83 -6.97
N GLU A 159 10.10 -4.26 -8.10
CA GLU A 159 10.61 -3.87 -9.43
C GLU A 159 10.47 -2.37 -9.68
N THR A 160 9.32 -1.79 -9.33
CA THR A 160 9.09 -0.34 -9.43
C THR A 160 10.08 0.45 -8.56
N THR A 161 10.32 -0.02 -7.33
CA THR A 161 11.27 0.61 -6.39
C THR A 161 12.71 0.53 -6.89
N ARG A 162 13.12 -0.61 -7.46
CA ARG A 162 14.44 -0.78 -8.10
C ARG A 162 14.60 0.19 -9.27
N ALA A 163 13.57 0.36 -10.10
CA ALA A 163 13.59 1.31 -11.21
C ALA A 163 13.72 2.76 -10.72
N GLU A 164 12.96 3.16 -9.69
CA GLU A 164 13.07 4.49 -9.06
C GLU A 164 14.49 4.73 -8.53
N LEU A 165 15.05 3.78 -7.76
CA LEU A 165 16.41 3.88 -7.24
C LEU A 165 17.46 4.02 -8.35
N GLY A 166 17.35 3.19 -9.39
CA GLY A 166 18.24 3.27 -10.54
C GLY A 166 18.19 4.64 -11.21
N TRP A 167 17.00 5.22 -11.34
CA TRP A 167 16.83 6.56 -11.90
C TRP A 167 17.41 7.66 -11.00
N LEU A 168 17.12 7.61 -9.69
CA LEU A 168 17.61 8.61 -8.73
C LEU A 168 19.14 8.62 -8.63
N ARG A 169 19.78 7.44 -8.59
CA ARG A 169 21.26 7.34 -8.56
C ARG A 169 21.89 7.96 -9.82
N ARG A 170 21.29 7.72 -11.00
CA ARG A 170 21.74 8.36 -12.25
C ARG A 170 21.56 9.87 -12.19
N LEU A 171 20.44 10.37 -11.68
CA LEU A 171 20.22 11.81 -11.53
C LEU A 171 21.28 12.45 -10.62
N VAL A 172 21.55 11.85 -9.46
CA VAL A 172 22.58 12.32 -8.53
C VAL A 172 23.95 12.40 -9.21
N SER A 173 24.37 11.34 -9.91
CA SER A 173 25.64 11.33 -10.64
C SER A 173 25.72 12.45 -11.69
N ARG A 174 24.63 12.72 -12.42
CA ARG A 174 24.60 13.80 -13.43
C ARG A 174 24.68 15.19 -12.80
N LEU A 175 24.08 15.38 -11.62
CA LEU A 175 24.18 16.64 -10.88
C LEU A 175 25.60 16.84 -10.34
N GLU A 176 26.22 15.81 -9.79
CA GLU A 176 27.60 15.84 -9.27
C GLU A 176 28.64 16.13 -10.36
N ASN A 177 28.46 15.55 -11.55
CA ASN A 177 29.32 15.78 -12.71
C ASN A 177 28.99 17.09 -13.45
N GLU A 178 28.05 17.88 -12.94
CA GLU A 178 27.58 19.13 -13.55
C GLU A 178 27.08 18.98 -15.00
N GLU A 179 26.57 17.81 -15.37
CA GLU A 179 26.00 17.52 -16.70
C GLU A 179 24.65 18.23 -16.93
N LEU A 180 24.13 18.92 -15.91
CA LEU A 180 22.89 19.68 -15.91
C LEU A 180 23.17 21.13 -15.53
N THR A 181 22.78 22.08 -16.38
CA THR A 181 22.82 23.51 -16.04
C THR A 181 21.87 23.78 -14.86
N TRP A 182 22.38 24.41 -13.80
CA TRP A 182 21.60 24.74 -12.61
C TRP A 182 21.35 26.26 -12.52
N PRO A 183 20.08 26.73 -12.44
CA PRO A 183 19.77 28.15 -12.58
C PRO A 183 20.37 29.08 -11.52
N ASN A 184 20.47 28.63 -10.26
CA ASN A 184 20.87 29.46 -9.12
C ASN A 184 22.39 29.50 -8.85
N GLU A 185 23.19 28.97 -9.77
CA GLU A 185 24.66 28.91 -9.66
C GLU A 185 25.35 29.76 -10.75
N ARG A 186 24.62 30.75 -11.29
CA ARG A 186 25.15 31.78 -12.19
C ARG A 186 25.52 33.06 -11.46
#